data_AF-A0A9X2KHA0-F1
#
_entry.id   AF-A0A9X2KHA0-F1
#
_cell.length_a   1.000
_cell.length_b   1.000
_cell.length_c   1.000
_cell.angle_alpha   90.00
_cell.angle_beta   90.00
_cell.angle_gamma   90.00
#
_symmetry.space_group_name_H-M   'P 1'
#
loop_
_entity.id
_entity.type
_entity.pdbx_description
1 polymer ?
#
loop_
_entity_poly.entity_id
_entity_poly.type
_entity_poly.pdbx_seq_one_letter_code
_entity_poly.pdbx_strand_id
1 'polypeptide(L)'
;MNRVIRAALRLFSAPRVNMREDYEKVRRLQHRLAALPPSRYHTLDRQIVSEDGSHRIPVRIFQPRERRRDDVLLFFHGGGWVTGDIESYTPACAAMADLTGCVVASVDYRLAPEHPFPAGLEDCYRVARLLLEDPRRAGIDDAGRIVLVGDSAGANLAAVVSLRLRDAGLRRASRQILLYPVTHWDHDPATSPFESVRDHGSDYRLTNTEIQDYFELYAPDPVQRRDPLIAPLNAADHSGQPKSLLITAELDLLRDEGEAYGRALEEAGNTVRTHRVDGALHGFITLPRFSRPLREAYETVNRFLDEDSAPAARGPA
;
A
#
# COMPACT_ATOMS: atom_id res chain seq x y z
N MET A 1 -15.07 -9.15 -19.51
CA MET A 1 -14.64 -10.51 -19.06
C MET A 1 -15.76 -11.53 -19.25
N ASN A 2 -15.48 -12.74 -19.78
CA ASN A 2 -16.50 -13.77 -20.02
C ASN A 2 -17.08 -14.31 -18.70
N ARG A 3 -18.40 -14.56 -18.64
CA ARG A 3 -19.12 -15.14 -17.48
C ARG A 3 -18.45 -16.38 -16.89
N VAL A 4 -17.80 -17.20 -17.73
CA VAL A 4 -17.09 -18.41 -17.33
C VAL A 4 -15.88 -18.11 -16.43
N ILE A 5 -15.12 -17.06 -16.74
CA ILE A 5 -13.94 -16.66 -15.95
C ILE A 5 -14.39 -16.11 -14.59
N ARG A 6 -15.46 -15.32 -14.56
CA ARG A 6 -16.04 -14.80 -13.31
C ARG A 6 -16.53 -15.95 -12.41
N ALA A 7 -17.16 -16.98 -12.98
CA ALA A 7 -17.58 -18.17 -12.24
C ALA A 7 -16.38 -18.99 -11.72
N ALA A 8 -15.30 -19.12 -12.49
CA ALA A 8 -14.08 -19.79 -12.05
C ALA A 8 -13.39 -19.05 -10.89
N LEU A 9 -13.37 -17.71 -10.90
CA LEU A 9 -12.80 -16.92 -9.80
C LEU A 9 -13.60 -17.06 -8.50
N ARG A 10 -14.94 -17.18 -8.58
CA ARG A 10 -15.80 -17.48 -7.42
C ARG A 10 -15.51 -18.85 -6.79
N LEU A 11 -15.07 -19.83 -7.57
CA LEU A 11 -14.68 -21.16 -7.06
C LEU A 11 -13.37 -21.13 -6.24
N PHE A 12 -12.58 -20.06 -6.34
CA PHE A 12 -11.39 -19.81 -5.50
C PHE A 12 -11.70 -18.99 -4.23
N SER A 13 -12.98 -18.86 -3.86
CA SER A 13 -13.37 -18.28 -2.57
C SER A 13 -12.60 -18.96 -1.44
N ALA A 14 -11.77 -18.19 -0.74
CA ALA A 14 -11.10 -18.68 0.45
C ALA A 14 -12.16 -19.15 1.46
N PRO A 15 -11.87 -20.15 2.32
CA PRO A 15 -12.73 -20.42 3.47
C PRO A 15 -12.93 -19.10 4.21
N ARG A 16 -14.19 -18.75 4.51
CA ARG A 16 -14.53 -17.47 5.17
C ARG A 16 -13.73 -17.38 6.47
N VAL A 17 -12.66 -16.60 6.45
CA VAL A 17 -11.80 -16.36 7.60
C VAL A 17 -12.47 -15.28 8.42
N ASN A 18 -12.79 -15.56 9.67
CA ASN A 18 -13.23 -14.53 10.59
C ASN A 18 -11.97 -13.83 11.10
N MET A 19 -11.67 -12.64 10.60
CA MET A 19 -10.39 -12.00 10.93
C MET A 19 -10.30 -11.64 12.42
N ARG A 20 -11.42 -11.42 13.11
CA ARG A 20 -11.42 -11.17 14.56
C ARG A 20 -10.95 -12.38 15.37
N GLU A 21 -11.22 -13.58 14.90
CA GLU A 21 -10.90 -14.82 15.61
C GLU A 21 -9.64 -15.52 15.07
N ASP A 22 -9.37 -15.37 13.78
CA ASP A 22 -8.38 -16.17 13.07
C ASP A 22 -7.12 -15.40 12.66
N TYR A 23 -7.01 -14.09 12.93
CA TYR A 23 -5.87 -13.29 12.46
C TYR A 23 -4.51 -13.87 12.86
N GLU A 24 -4.37 -14.41 14.07
CA GLU A 24 -3.11 -15.04 14.48
C GLU A 24 -2.79 -16.29 13.65
N LYS A 25 -3.80 -17.09 13.29
CA LYS A 25 -3.62 -18.27 12.43
C LYS A 25 -3.20 -17.82 11.03
N VAL A 26 -3.79 -16.74 10.53
CA VAL A 26 -3.43 -16.12 9.25
C VAL A 26 -1.97 -15.64 9.28
N ARG A 27 -1.55 -14.89 10.30
CA ARG A 27 -0.15 -14.46 10.48
C ARG A 27 0.81 -15.65 10.52
N ARG A 28 0.50 -16.69 11.32
CA ARG A 28 1.31 -17.92 11.40
C ARG A 28 1.44 -18.63 10.05
N LEU A 29 0.36 -18.67 9.26
CA LEU A 29 0.38 -19.26 7.93
C LEU A 29 1.21 -18.41 6.95
N GLN A 30 1.03 -17.08 6.94
CA GLN A 30 1.79 -16.15 6.12
C GLN A 30 3.30 -16.29 6.38
N HIS A 31 3.71 -16.27 7.65
CA HIS A 31 5.11 -16.44 8.03
C HIS A 31 5.68 -17.80 7.60
N ARG A 32 4.90 -18.89 7.70
CA ARG A 32 5.33 -20.22 7.22
C ARG A 32 5.50 -20.27 5.71
N LEU A 33 4.60 -19.64 4.96
CA LEU A 33 4.68 -19.56 3.50
C LEU A 33 5.87 -18.70 3.05
N ALA A 34 6.13 -17.59 3.75
CA ALA A 34 7.28 -16.72 3.49
C ALA A 34 8.63 -17.44 3.64
N ALA A 35 8.71 -18.42 4.56
CA ALA A 35 9.92 -19.18 4.83
C ALA A 35 10.30 -20.22 3.74
N LEU A 36 9.50 -20.41 2.69
CA LEU A 36 9.65 -21.49 1.72
C LEU A 36 9.59 -21.06 0.25
N PRO A 37 10.54 -21.50 -0.57
CA PRO A 37 11.98 -21.57 -0.33
C PRO A 37 12.61 -20.16 -0.43
N PRO A 38 13.69 -19.86 0.33
CA PRO A 38 14.31 -18.55 0.30
C PRO A 38 14.95 -18.27 -1.06
N SER A 39 14.39 -17.31 -1.79
CA SER A 39 15.11 -16.68 -2.90
C SER A 39 16.17 -15.75 -2.31
N ARG A 40 17.36 -15.71 -2.92
CA ARG A 40 18.40 -14.76 -2.50
C ARG A 40 18.03 -13.38 -3.03
N TYR A 41 17.62 -12.51 -2.12
CA TYR A 41 17.38 -11.10 -2.39
C TYR A 41 18.56 -10.27 -1.91
N HIS A 42 18.84 -9.16 -2.60
CA HIS A 42 19.83 -8.19 -2.13
C HIS A 42 19.15 -7.27 -1.12
N THR A 43 19.16 -7.66 0.15
CA THR A 43 18.47 -6.93 1.22
C THR A 43 19.43 -6.36 2.26
N LEU A 44 18.97 -5.33 2.95
CA LEU A 44 19.64 -4.71 4.08
C LEU A 44 18.62 -4.36 5.16
N ASP A 45 18.75 -4.98 6.32
CA ASP A 45 17.84 -4.73 7.44
C ASP A 45 18.35 -3.57 8.31
N ARG A 46 17.41 -2.71 8.70
CA ARG A 46 17.62 -1.54 9.53
C ARG A 46 16.54 -1.46 10.60
N GLN A 47 16.85 -0.74 11.66
CA GLN A 47 15.91 -0.47 12.74
C GLN A 47 15.91 1.03 13.00
N ILE A 48 14.73 1.63 12.86
CA ILE A 48 14.51 3.04 13.17
C ILE A 48 13.90 3.12 14.58
N VAL A 49 14.42 4.03 15.41
CA VAL A 49 13.87 4.25 16.74
C VAL A 49 12.60 5.11 16.62
N SER A 50 11.55 4.69 17.33
CA SER A 50 10.28 5.43 17.42
C SER A 50 10.48 6.85 17.96
N GLU A 51 9.51 7.74 17.76
CA GLU A 51 9.63 9.14 18.17
C GLU A 51 9.88 9.29 19.68
N ASP A 52 9.19 8.50 20.50
CA ASP A 52 9.29 8.45 21.95
C ASP A 52 10.41 7.54 22.47
N GLY A 53 11.14 6.87 21.59
CA GLY A 53 12.19 5.91 21.95
C GLY A 53 11.69 4.59 22.57
N SER A 54 10.38 4.33 22.60
CA SER A 54 9.80 3.14 23.26
C SER A 54 10.06 1.82 22.53
N HIS A 55 10.27 1.85 21.22
CA HIS A 55 10.48 0.64 20.42
C HIS A 55 11.28 0.93 19.15
N ARG A 56 11.59 -0.15 18.42
CA ARG A 56 12.29 -0.12 17.14
C ARG A 56 11.36 -0.58 16.03
N ILE A 57 11.36 0.16 14.93
CA ILE A 57 10.58 -0.08 13.72
C ILE A 57 11.52 -0.73 12.69
N PRO A 58 11.34 -2.01 12.35
CA PRO A 58 12.15 -2.66 11.33
C PRO A 58 11.87 -2.06 9.95
N VAL A 59 12.94 -1.87 9.18
CA VAL A 59 12.89 -1.45 7.78
C VAL A 59 13.84 -2.34 6.98
N ARG A 60 13.33 -2.98 5.93
CA ARG A 60 14.14 -3.80 5.00
C ARG A 60 14.27 -3.07 3.69
N ILE A 61 15.51 -2.83 3.30
CA ILE A 61 15.85 -2.22 2.02
C ILE A 61 16.08 -3.32 1.00
N PHE A 62 15.40 -3.25 -0.14
CA PHE A 62 15.55 -4.17 -1.27
C PHE A 62 16.26 -3.43 -2.40
N GLN A 63 17.41 -3.95 -2.79
CA GLN A 63 18.17 -3.45 -3.93
C GLN A 63 17.68 -4.13 -5.22
N PRO A 64 17.41 -3.37 -6.29
CA PRO A 64 17.06 -3.95 -7.57
C PRO A 64 18.27 -4.66 -8.17
N ARG A 65 18.06 -5.75 -8.92
CA ARG A 65 19.14 -6.40 -9.68
C ARG A 65 19.83 -5.47 -10.69
N GLU A 66 19.05 -4.56 -11.27
CA GLU A 66 19.55 -3.49 -12.15
C GLU A 66 18.90 -2.18 -11.70
N ARG A 67 19.73 -1.26 -11.21
CA ARG A 67 19.25 0.06 -10.79
C ARG A 67 19.04 0.93 -12.03
N ARG A 68 17.80 1.36 -12.25
CA ARG A 68 17.41 2.22 -13.38
C ARG A 68 17.01 3.63 -12.96
N ARG A 69 16.65 3.81 -11.69
CA ARG A 69 16.21 5.10 -11.13
C ARG A 69 16.86 5.31 -9.76
N ASP A 70 17.09 6.57 -9.43
CA ASP A 70 17.60 7.00 -8.14
C ASP A 70 16.49 7.14 -7.08
N ASP A 71 15.23 7.13 -7.51
CA ASP A 71 14.04 7.08 -6.66
C ASP A 71 14.08 5.89 -5.67
N VAL A 72 13.63 6.18 -4.44
CA VAL A 72 13.40 5.19 -3.38
C VAL A 72 11.90 5.08 -3.15
N LEU A 73 11.38 3.85 -3.27
CA LEU A 73 10.00 3.53 -2.96
C LEU A 73 9.90 3.20 -1.47
N LEU A 74 9.42 4.13 -0.65
CA LEU A 74 9.10 3.86 0.75
C LEU A 74 7.75 3.13 0.79
N PHE A 75 7.79 1.84 1.10
CA PHE A 75 6.67 0.93 0.99
C PHE A 75 6.06 0.61 2.35
N PHE A 76 4.73 0.74 2.43
CA PHE A 76 3.91 0.27 3.55
C PHE A 76 3.06 -0.90 3.06
N HIS A 77 3.16 -2.05 3.72
CA HIS A 77 2.47 -3.26 3.31
C HIS A 77 0.97 -3.22 3.63
N GLY A 78 0.16 -3.96 2.86
CA GLY A 78 -1.25 -4.19 3.15
C GLY A 78 -1.49 -5.26 4.22
N GLY A 79 -2.73 -5.74 4.31
CA GLY A 79 -3.15 -6.76 5.30
C GLY A 79 -4.10 -6.22 6.37
N GLY A 80 -4.87 -5.17 6.04
CA GLY A 80 -5.92 -4.63 6.91
C GLY A 80 -5.41 -4.11 8.24
N TRP A 81 -4.19 -3.56 8.29
CA TRP A 81 -3.48 -3.11 9.50
C TRP A 81 -3.24 -4.18 10.58
N VAL A 82 -3.65 -5.42 10.32
CA VAL A 82 -3.69 -6.52 11.29
C VAL A 82 -2.79 -7.68 10.86
N THR A 83 -2.56 -7.87 9.57
CA THR A 83 -1.76 -8.98 9.01
C THR A 83 -0.72 -8.48 8.02
N GLY A 84 0.09 -9.40 7.50
CA GLY A 84 1.31 -9.04 6.79
C GLY A 84 2.44 -8.76 7.77
N ASP A 85 3.65 -8.93 7.26
CA ASP A 85 4.90 -8.62 7.92
C ASP A 85 5.98 -8.49 6.84
N ILE A 86 7.17 -8.06 7.25
CA ILE A 86 8.31 -7.90 6.35
C ILE A 86 8.70 -9.19 5.61
N GLU A 87 8.45 -10.36 6.21
CA GLU A 87 8.81 -11.66 5.61
C GLU A 87 7.79 -12.05 4.53
N SER A 88 6.49 -11.97 4.82
CA SER A 88 5.41 -12.26 3.88
C SER A 88 5.37 -11.30 2.69
N TYR A 89 5.84 -10.05 2.85
CA TYR A 89 5.98 -9.08 1.76
C TYR A 89 7.33 -9.10 1.06
N THR A 90 8.34 -9.81 1.58
CA THR A 90 9.68 -9.88 0.96
C THR A 90 9.64 -10.24 -0.53
N PRO A 91 8.87 -11.25 -1.00
CA PRO A 91 8.76 -11.55 -2.43
C PRO A 91 8.16 -10.41 -3.25
N ALA A 92 7.14 -9.72 -2.73
CA ALA A 92 6.49 -8.61 -3.41
C ALA A 92 7.39 -7.36 -3.48
N CYS A 93 8.08 -7.02 -2.39
CA CYS A 93 9.02 -5.90 -2.33
C CYS A 93 10.26 -6.13 -3.20
N ALA A 94 10.80 -7.35 -3.21
CA ALA A 94 11.88 -7.71 -4.14
C ALA A 94 11.40 -7.68 -5.60
N ALA A 95 10.19 -8.17 -5.87
CA ALA A 95 9.62 -8.12 -7.20
C ALA A 95 9.43 -6.67 -7.68
N MET A 96 8.94 -5.80 -6.80
CA MET A 96 8.80 -4.36 -7.00
C MET A 96 10.15 -3.72 -7.29
N ALA A 97 11.19 -4.02 -6.50
CA ALA A 97 12.53 -3.51 -6.72
C ALA A 97 13.02 -3.83 -8.14
N ASP A 98 13.06 -5.10 -8.58
CA ASP A 98 13.58 -5.34 -9.94
C ASP A 98 12.63 -4.86 -11.06
N LEU A 99 11.31 -4.92 -10.87
CA LEU A 99 10.36 -4.50 -11.91
C LEU A 99 10.35 -2.98 -12.10
N THR A 100 10.67 -2.22 -11.05
CA THR A 100 10.81 -0.76 -11.12
C THR A 100 12.27 -0.33 -11.30
N GLY A 101 13.27 -1.17 -11.03
CA GLY A 101 14.67 -0.73 -10.99
C GLY A 101 14.94 0.34 -9.94
N CYS A 102 14.08 0.46 -8.93
CA CYS A 102 14.22 1.38 -7.79
C CYS A 102 14.62 0.60 -6.53
N VAL A 103 15.22 1.31 -5.58
CA VAL A 103 15.37 0.78 -4.21
C VAL A 103 13.99 0.80 -3.54
N VAL A 104 13.64 -0.28 -2.83
CA VAL A 104 12.39 -0.33 -2.03
C VAL A 104 12.76 -0.39 -0.55
N ALA A 105 12.22 0.53 0.26
CA ALA A 105 12.35 0.52 1.71
C ALA A 105 11.02 0.09 2.32
N SER A 106 10.91 -1.17 2.77
CA SER A 106 9.68 -1.72 3.34
C SER A 106 9.65 -1.52 4.85
N VAL A 107 8.58 -0.94 5.39
CA VAL A 107 8.40 -0.71 6.83
C VAL A 107 7.55 -1.82 7.44
N ASP A 108 8.04 -2.39 8.54
CA ASP A 108 7.35 -3.41 9.34
C ASP A 108 6.70 -2.73 10.56
N TYR A 109 5.61 -2.02 10.30
CA TYR A 109 4.93 -1.20 11.31
C TYR A 109 4.14 -2.06 12.30
N ARG A 110 3.92 -1.56 13.52
CA ARG A 110 3.13 -2.28 14.53
C ARG A 110 1.69 -2.52 14.07
N LEU A 111 1.18 -3.70 14.33
CA LEU A 111 -0.13 -4.15 13.86
C LEU A 111 -1.19 -4.12 14.97
N ALA A 112 -2.43 -3.90 14.56
CA ALA A 112 -3.60 -4.16 15.38
C ALA A 112 -3.89 -5.67 15.44
N PRO A 113 -4.59 -6.17 16.47
CA PRO A 113 -5.17 -5.45 17.61
C PRO A 113 -4.18 -5.17 18.75
N GLU A 114 -2.96 -5.69 18.72
CA GLU A 114 -1.97 -5.46 19.80
C GLU A 114 -1.59 -3.98 19.92
N HIS A 115 -1.57 -3.29 18.79
CA HIS A 115 -1.30 -1.87 18.67
C HIS A 115 -2.34 -1.21 17.75
N PRO A 116 -3.56 -0.92 18.24
CA PRO A 116 -4.61 -0.30 17.43
C PRO A 116 -4.21 1.11 16.97
N PHE A 117 -5.03 1.71 16.10
CA PHE A 117 -4.87 3.09 15.67
C PHE A 117 -4.60 4.03 16.87
N PRO A 118 -3.61 4.94 16.79
CA PRO A 118 -2.79 5.29 15.61
C PRO A 118 -1.40 4.60 15.57
N ALA A 119 -1.13 3.54 16.32
CA ALA A 119 0.25 3.06 16.55
C ALA A 119 1.04 2.73 15.26
N GLY A 120 0.50 1.91 14.36
CA GLY A 120 1.16 1.60 13.09
C GLY A 120 1.29 2.80 12.14
N LEU A 121 0.36 3.76 12.20
CA LEU A 121 0.44 5.02 11.46
C LEU A 121 1.59 5.88 11.97
N GLU A 122 1.77 5.99 13.29
CA GLU A 122 2.90 6.71 13.88
C GLU A 122 4.25 6.13 13.46
N ASP A 123 4.35 4.80 13.35
CA ASP A 123 5.56 4.13 12.89
C ASP A 123 5.87 4.50 11.42
N CYS A 124 4.87 4.41 10.55
CA CYS A 124 5.00 4.77 9.13
C CYS A 124 5.37 6.26 8.97
N TYR A 125 4.71 7.14 9.72
CA TYR A 125 4.98 8.58 9.70
C TYR A 125 6.40 8.90 10.20
N ARG A 126 6.86 8.24 11.27
CA ARG A 126 8.21 8.37 11.81
C ARG A 126 9.27 8.02 10.76
N VAL A 127 9.10 6.87 10.11
CA VAL A 127 10.03 6.40 9.07
C VAL A 127 10.00 7.34 7.87
N ALA A 128 8.82 7.73 7.39
CA ALA A 128 8.69 8.66 6.27
C ALA A 128 9.39 10.00 6.51
N ARG A 129 9.17 10.61 7.69
CA ARG A 129 9.83 11.87 8.06
C ARG A 129 11.35 11.74 8.01
N LEU A 130 11.90 10.67 8.59
CA LEU A 130 13.35 10.43 8.61
C LEU A 130 13.95 10.25 7.22
N LEU A 131 13.31 9.45 6.36
CA LEU A 131 13.82 9.23 4.99
C LEU A 131 13.67 10.48 4.13
N LEU A 132 12.60 11.27 4.32
CA LEU A 132 12.42 12.51 3.57
C LEU A 132 13.46 13.57 3.95
N GLU A 133 13.84 13.63 5.23
CA GLU A 133 14.91 14.50 5.73
C GLU A 133 16.30 14.03 5.27
N ASP A 134 16.64 12.77 5.52
CA ASP A 134 17.96 12.20 5.20
C ASP A 134 17.88 10.66 5.00
N PRO A 135 17.78 10.18 3.74
CA PRO A 135 17.73 8.76 3.41
C PRO A 135 18.92 7.94 3.95
N ARG A 136 20.08 8.57 4.18
CA ARG A 136 21.28 7.91 4.73
C ARG A 136 21.06 7.38 6.14
N ARG A 137 20.11 7.95 6.89
CA ARG A 137 19.70 7.44 8.22
C ARG A 137 19.10 6.03 8.14
N ALA A 138 18.59 5.63 6.96
CA ALA A 138 18.14 4.28 6.67
C ALA A 138 19.18 3.47 5.85
N GLY A 139 20.41 3.98 5.70
CA GLY A 139 21.47 3.32 4.93
C GLY A 139 21.29 3.40 3.42
N ILE A 140 20.61 4.43 2.92
CA ILE A 140 20.43 4.68 1.49
C ILE A 140 21.25 5.91 1.09
N ASP A 141 22.41 5.69 0.49
CA ASP A 141 23.40 6.76 0.25
C ASP A 141 23.08 7.62 -0.99
N ASP A 142 22.48 7.03 -2.02
CA ASP A 142 22.29 7.67 -3.33
C ASP A 142 20.81 7.89 -3.69
N ALA A 143 19.99 8.32 -2.74
CA ALA A 143 18.56 8.53 -2.97
C ALA A 143 18.26 9.85 -3.70
N GLY A 144 17.57 9.77 -4.85
CA GLY A 144 17.09 10.94 -5.59
C GLY A 144 15.83 11.54 -4.97
N ARG A 145 14.69 10.87 -5.14
CA ARG A 145 13.41 11.23 -4.52
C ARG A 145 12.87 10.08 -3.67
N ILE A 146 12.16 10.43 -2.60
CA ILE A 146 11.33 9.46 -1.87
C ILE A 146 9.92 9.48 -2.47
N VAL A 147 9.43 8.29 -2.81
CA VAL A 147 8.07 8.04 -3.31
C VAL A 147 7.35 7.21 -2.26
N LEU A 148 6.19 7.68 -1.77
CA LEU A 148 5.36 6.88 -0.88
C LEU A 148 4.63 5.82 -1.70
N VAL A 149 4.69 4.56 -1.26
CA VAL A 149 4.02 3.45 -1.91
C VAL A 149 3.33 2.61 -0.85
N GLY A 150 2.17 2.09 -1.17
CA GLY A 150 1.58 1.04 -0.36
C GLY A 150 0.49 0.30 -1.11
N ASP A 151 0.01 -0.78 -0.53
CA ASP A 151 -1.11 -1.55 -1.07
C ASP A 151 -2.21 -1.80 -0.04
N SER A 152 -3.47 -1.77 -0.45
CA SER A 152 -4.61 -1.98 0.45
C SER A 152 -4.54 -1.02 1.67
N ALA A 153 -4.53 -1.56 2.89
CA ALA A 153 -4.28 -0.81 4.13
C ALA A 153 -2.91 -0.08 4.18
N GLY A 154 -1.89 -0.57 3.49
CA GLY A 154 -0.62 0.13 3.35
C GLY A 154 -0.71 1.35 2.45
N ALA A 155 -1.57 1.29 1.41
CA ALA A 155 -1.86 2.45 0.58
C ALA A 155 -2.68 3.50 1.34
N ASN A 156 -3.57 3.06 2.25
CA ASN A 156 -4.20 3.94 3.23
C ASN A 156 -3.15 4.69 4.07
N LEU A 157 -2.20 3.96 4.67
CA LEU A 157 -1.10 4.55 5.43
C LEU A 157 -0.27 5.53 4.58
N ALA A 158 0.03 5.20 3.32
CA ALA A 158 0.75 6.10 2.41
C ALA A 158 -0.01 7.42 2.19
N ALA A 159 -1.32 7.34 1.92
CA ALA A 159 -2.17 8.51 1.72
C ALA A 159 -2.24 9.39 2.98
N VAL A 160 -2.47 8.76 4.15
CA VAL A 160 -2.59 9.47 5.43
C VAL A 160 -1.26 10.09 5.87
N VAL A 161 -0.13 9.38 5.71
CA VAL A 161 1.20 9.94 5.97
C VAL A 161 1.45 11.15 5.08
N SER A 162 1.05 11.10 3.80
CA SER A 162 1.18 12.23 2.88
C SER A 162 0.36 13.46 3.32
N LEU A 163 -0.91 13.25 3.69
CA LEU A 163 -1.78 14.30 4.26
C LEU A 163 -1.16 14.91 5.52
N ARG A 164 -0.72 14.08 6.46
CA ARG A 164 -0.15 14.54 7.73
C ARG A 164 1.16 15.31 7.55
N LEU A 165 2.04 14.88 6.63
CA LEU A 165 3.27 15.60 6.31
C LEU A 165 2.97 17.00 5.73
N ARG A 166 1.95 17.10 4.86
CA ARG A 166 1.48 18.39 4.34
C ARG A 166 0.95 19.28 5.45
N ASP A 167 0.04 18.77 6.28
CA ASP A 167 -0.62 19.55 7.33
C ASP A 167 0.36 20.03 8.41
N ALA A 168 1.39 19.24 8.68
CA ALA A 168 2.48 19.60 9.58
C ALA A 168 3.50 20.58 8.98
N GLY A 169 3.36 20.96 7.69
CA GLY A 169 4.32 21.82 7.00
C GLY A 169 5.72 21.21 6.85
N LEU A 170 5.82 19.88 6.90
CA LEU A 170 7.09 19.16 6.83
C LEU A 170 7.51 18.87 5.38
N ARG A 171 8.72 18.36 5.20
CA ARG A 171 9.21 17.91 3.88
C ARG A 171 8.28 16.80 3.37
N ARG A 172 7.75 17.00 2.17
CA ARG A 172 6.79 16.09 1.53
C ARG A 172 7.49 15.18 0.52
N ALA A 173 6.94 13.99 0.31
CA ALA A 173 7.27 13.20 -0.86
C ALA A 173 6.89 13.96 -2.13
N SER A 174 7.59 13.69 -3.22
CA SER A 174 7.26 14.29 -4.52
C SER A 174 6.17 13.50 -5.25
N ARG A 175 6.03 12.21 -4.91
CA ARG A 175 5.11 11.27 -5.54
C ARG A 175 4.52 10.31 -4.51
N GLN A 176 3.30 9.85 -4.78
CA GLN A 176 2.69 8.71 -4.10
C GLN A 176 2.07 7.72 -5.09
N ILE A 177 2.18 6.43 -4.80
CA ILE A 177 1.59 5.33 -5.58
C ILE A 177 0.72 4.51 -4.63
N LEU A 178 -0.59 4.53 -4.87
CA LEU A 178 -1.60 3.91 -4.02
C LEU A 178 -2.20 2.70 -4.76
N LEU A 179 -1.85 1.49 -4.33
CA LEU A 179 -2.32 0.25 -4.95
C LEU A 179 -3.59 -0.21 -4.21
N TYR A 180 -4.74 -0.15 -4.90
CA TYR A 180 -6.08 -0.52 -4.44
C TYR A 180 -6.36 -0.10 -2.98
N PRO A 181 -6.27 1.21 -2.69
CA PRO A 181 -6.24 1.71 -1.31
C PRO A 181 -7.57 1.54 -0.59
N VAL A 182 -7.50 1.33 0.73
CA VAL A 182 -8.64 1.59 1.62
C VAL A 182 -8.70 3.10 1.86
N THR A 183 -9.82 3.75 1.57
CA THR A 183 -9.97 5.21 1.70
C THR A 183 -11.26 5.67 2.37
N HIS A 184 -12.19 4.74 2.60
CA HIS A 184 -13.46 5.00 3.29
C HIS A 184 -13.63 4.11 4.52
N TRP A 185 -14.64 4.38 5.34
CA TRP A 185 -14.89 3.68 6.61
C TRP A 185 -16.13 2.78 6.60
N ASP A 186 -17.03 2.97 5.62
CA ASP A 186 -18.30 2.25 5.52
C ASP A 186 -18.27 1.23 4.36
N HIS A 187 -18.19 -0.04 4.74
CA HIS A 187 -18.23 -1.20 3.85
C HIS A 187 -19.44 -2.11 4.11
N ASP A 188 -20.49 -1.58 4.73
CA ASP A 188 -21.77 -2.29 4.81
C ASP A 188 -22.51 -2.13 3.47
N PRO A 189 -22.89 -3.22 2.76
CA PRO A 189 -23.58 -3.14 1.48
C PRO A 189 -24.94 -2.43 1.54
N ALA A 190 -25.55 -2.29 2.73
CA ALA A 190 -26.79 -1.56 2.93
C ALA A 190 -26.59 -0.04 3.02
N THR A 191 -25.48 0.43 3.59
CA THR A 191 -25.27 1.87 3.87
C THR A 191 -24.18 2.52 3.05
N SER A 192 -23.18 1.74 2.61
CA SER A 192 -22.04 2.25 1.84
C SER A 192 -22.51 2.96 0.57
N PRO A 193 -21.89 4.11 0.21
CA PRO A 193 -22.23 4.83 -1.02
C PRO A 193 -21.71 4.14 -2.28
N PHE A 194 -20.85 3.11 -2.15
CA PHE A 194 -20.13 2.53 -3.28
C PHE A 194 -20.80 1.28 -3.83
N GLU A 195 -20.94 1.20 -5.17
CA GLU A 195 -21.52 0.04 -5.84
C GLU A 195 -20.59 -1.17 -5.76
N SER A 196 -19.26 -0.96 -5.80
CA SER A 196 -18.27 -2.03 -5.66
C SER A 196 -18.43 -2.83 -4.36
N VAL A 197 -18.86 -2.20 -3.25
CA VAL A 197 -19.17 -2.88 -1.98
C VAL A 197 -20.34 -3.87 -2.14
N ARG A 198 -21.34 -3.54 -2.96
CA ARG A 198 -22.46 -4.43 -3.26
C ARG A 198 -22.09 -5.51 -4.29
N ASP A 199 -21.36 -5.12 -5.34
CA ASP A 199 -21.07 -5.99 -6.49
C ASP A 199 -19.93 -6.98 -6.24
N HIS A 200 -18.98 -6.64 -5.38
CA HIS A 200 -17.72 -7.37 -5.21
C HIS A 200 -17.41 -7.77 -3.75
N GLY A 201 -18.28 -7.41 -2.81
CA GLY A 201 -18.08 -7.64 -1.38
C GLY A 201 -18.35 -9.05 -0.84
N SER A 202 -18.83 -10.00 -1.65
CA SER A 202 -19.27 -11.33 -1.17
C SER A 202 -18.60 -12.53 -1.86
N ASP A 203 -18.09 -12.34 -3.07
CA ASP A 203 -17.77 -13.42 -4.02
C ASP A 203 -16.26 -13.53 -4.35
N TYR A 204 -15.46 -12.61 -3.83
CA TYR A 204 -14.05 -12.44 -4.20
C TYR A 204 -13.14 -12.43 -2.95
N ARG A 205 -11.83 -12.26 -3.18
CA ARG A 205 -10.77 -12.49 -2.16
C ARG A 205 -10.91 -11.64 -0.89
N LEU A 206 -11.33 -10.39 -1.01
CA LEU A 206 -11.66 -9.53 0.13
C LEU A 206 -13.18 -9.38 0.14
N THR A 207 -13.78 -9.50 1.32
CA THR A 207 -15.23 -9.40 1.53
C THR A 207 -15.59 -8.23 2.43
N ASN A 208 -16.86 -7.82 2.40
CA ASN A 208 -17.43 -6.80 3.28
C ASN A 208 -17.24 -7.17 4.76
N THR A 209 -17.40 -8.44 5.09
CA THR A 209 -17.17 -8.94 6.46
C THR A 209 -15.70 -8.82 6.85
N GLU A 210 -14.78 -9.25 6.00
CA GLU A 210 -13.35 -9.20 6.32
C GLU A 210 -12.84 -7.77 6.52
N ILE A 211 -13.23 -6.80 5.67
CA ILE A 211 -12.83 -5.41 5.85
C ILE A 211 -13.42 -4.80 7.13
N GLN A 212 -14.66 -5.14 7.48
CA GLN A 212 -15.27 -4.69 8.73
C GLN A 212 -14.59 -5.31 9.96
N ASP A 213 -14.22 -6.60 9.92
CA ASP A 213 -13.43 -7.26 10.95
C ASP A 213 -12.07 -6.57 11.14
N TYR A 214 -11.40 -6.19 10.04
CA TYR A 214 -10.16 -5.41 10.10
C TYR A 214 -10.35 -4.06 10.81
N PHE A 215 -11.43 -3.33 10.49
CA PHE A 215 -11.75 -2.07 11.17
C PHE A 215 -12.05 -2.26 12.65
N GLU A 216 -12.72 -3.35 13.04
CA GLU A 216 -12.99 -3.65 14.45
C GLU A 216 -11.71 -3.89 15.26
N LEU A 217 -10.71 -4.53 14.66
CA LEU A 217 -9.41 -4.73 15.29
C LEU A 217 -8.56 -3.47 15.29
N TYR A 218 -8.56 -2.72 14.18
CA TYR A 218 -7.71 -1.54 13.99
C TYR A 218 -8.20 -0.29 14.71
N ALA A 219 -9.50 0.01 14.60
CA ALA A 219 -10.16 1.16 15.20
C ALA A 219 -11.48 0.71 15.85
N PRO A 220 -11.40 0.14 17.08
CA PRO A 220 -12.55 -0.49 17.73
C PRO A 220 -13.73 0.46 17.95
N ASP A 221 -13.47 1.74 18.21
CA ASP A 221 -14.50 2.78 18.28
C ASP A 221 -15.04 3.14 16.87
N PRO A 222 -16.31 2.82 16.56
CA PRO A 222 -16.89 3.10 15.24
C PRO A 222 -16.96 4.59 14.89
N VAL A 223 -17.02 5.48 15.90
CA VAL A 223 -17.04 6.93 15.66
C VAL A 223 -15.67 7.37 15.13
N GLN A 224 -14.59 6.83 15.69
CA GLN A 224 -13.22 7.15 15.31
C GLN A 224 -12.91 6.76 13.86
N ARG A 225 -13.57 5.73 13.29
CA ARG A 225 -13.31 5.28 11.90
C ARG A 225 -13.54 6.36 10.85
N ARG A 226 -14.34 7.39 11.17
CA ARG A 226 -14.57 8.55 10.29
C ARG A 226 -13.44 9.56 10.27
N ASP A 227 -12.48 9.46 11.20
CA ASP A 227 -11.32 10.32 11.28
C ASP A 227 -10.56 10.29 9.93
N PRO A 228 -10.16 11.45 9.38
CA PRO A 228 -9.42 11.49 8.12
C PRO A 228 -8.06 10.77 8.16
N LEU A 229 -7.52 10.45 9.34
CA LEU A 229 -6.34 9.62 9.51
C LEU A 229 -6.63 8.11 9.42
N ILE A 230 -7.89 7.72 9.30
CA ILE A 230 -8.35 6.35 9.03
C ILE A 230 -9.05 6.29 7.67
N ALA A 231 -9.96 7.23 7.39
CA ALA A 231 -10.70 7.35 6.15
C ALA A 231 -10.30 8.66 5.42
N PRO A 232 -9.19 8.67 4.66
CA PRO A 232 -8.64 9.90 4.05
C PRO A 232 -9.59 10.58 3.06
N LEU A 233 -10.62 9.90 2.56
CA LEU A 233 -11.68 10.53 1.76
C LEU A 233 -12.48 11.57 2.58
N ASN A 234 -12.52 11.45 3.91
CA ASN A 234 -13.18 12.41 4.80
C ASN A 234 -12.30 13.63 5.16
N ALA A 235 -11.08 13.75 4.62
CA ALA A 235 -10.26 14.93 4.86
C ALA A 235 -10.96 16.20 4.36
N ALA A 236 -10.88 17.28 5.13
CA ALA A 236 -11.53 18.55 4.78
C ALA A 236 -10.83 19.28 3.62
N ASP A 237 -9.55 18.95 3.37
CA ASP A 237 -8.74 19.53 2.31
C ASP A 237 -7.82 18.47 1.71
N HIS A 238 -7.92 18.26 0.40
CA HIS A 238 -7.09 17.34 -0.38
C HIS A 238 -6.01 18.05 -1.21
N SER A 239 -5.89 19.39 -1.13
CA SER A 239 -4.95 20.18 -1.93
C SER A 239 -3.49 19.97 -1.51
N GLY A 240 -2.53 20.33 -2.38
CA GLY A 240 -1.11 20.30 -2.02
C GLY A 240 -0.54 18.90 -1.73
N GLN A 241 -1.14 17.87 -2.32
CA GLN A 241 -0.67 16.50 -2.28
C GLN A 241 0.37 16.25 -3.39
N PRO A 242 1.25 15.24 -3.24
CA PRO A 242 2.21 14.88 -4.27
C PRO A 242 1.52 14.42 -5.55
N LYS A 243 2.28 14.42 -6.65
CA LYS A 243 1.83 13.78 -7.89
C LYS A 243 1.46 12.32 -7.58
N SER A 244 0.25 11.92 -7.93
CA SER A 244 -0.37 10.70 -7.39
C SER A 244 -0.73 9.72 -8.50
N LEU A 245 -0.38 8.46 -8.30
CA LEU A 245 -0.88 7.34 -9.09
C LEU A 245 -1.75 6.45 -8.21
N LEU A 246 -3.01 6.27 -8.59
CA LEU A 246 -3.92 5.31 -7.98
C LEU A 246 -4.14 4.17 -8.95
N ILE A 247 -3.93 2.93 -8.48
CA ILE A 247 -4.21 1.73 -9.28
C ILE A 247 -5.30 0.94 -8.58
N THR A 248 -6.47 0.77 -9.19
CA THR A 248 -7.57 -0.03 -8.63
C THR A 248 -7.72 -1.36 -9.35
N ALA A 249 -8.43 -2.30 -8.74
CA ALA A 249 -8.76 -3.61 -9.33
C ALA A 249 -10.23 -3.64 -9.76
N GLU A 250 -10.55 -4.19 -10.94
CA GLU A 250 -11.94 -4.23 -11.44
C GLU A 250 -12.88 -4.99 -10.50
N LEU A 251 -12.43 -6.13 -9.97
CA LEU A 251 -13.20 -7.05 -9.13
C LEU A 251 -12.81 -6.90 -7.64
N ASP A 252 -12.84 -5.69 -7.14
CA ASP A 252 -12.49 -5.35 -5.75
C ASP A 252 -13.57 -4.46 -5.14
N LEU A 253 -13.98 -4.74 -3.90
CA LEU A 253 -14.94 -3.90 -3.19
C LEU A 253 -14.39 -2.49 -2.90
N LEU A 254 -13.06 -2.33 -2.81
CA LEU A 254 -12.40 -1.05 -2.56
C LEU A 254 -12.23 -0.20 -3.83
N ARG A 255 -12.67 -0.70 -4.98
CA ARG A 255 -12.48 -0.06 -6.28
C ARG A 255 -13.03 1.37 -6.31
N ASP A 256 -14.31 1.53 -5.95
CA ASP A 256 -14.97 2.82 -6.13
C ASP A 256 -14.48 3.86 -5.12
N GLU A 257 -14.12 3.46 -3.90
CA GLU A 257 -13.55 4.37 -2.90
C GLU A 257 -12.15 4.84 -3.29
N GLY A 258 -11.29 3.94 -3.79
CA GLY A 258 -9.97 4.31 -4.28
C GLY A 258 -10.07 5.28 -5.46
N GLU A 259 -11.00 5.06 -6.38
CA GLU A 259 -11.25 6.00 -7.49
C GLU A 259 -11.88 7.31 -7.02
N ALA A 260 -12.75 7.28 -6.01
CA ALA A 260 -13.31 8.48 -5.39
C ALA A 260 -12.22 9.34 -4.74
N TYR A 261 -11.25 8.71 -4.07
CA TYR A 261 -10.10 9.41 -3.51
C TYR A 261 -9.22 10.03 -4.60
N GLY A 262 -8.99 9.31 -5.71
CA GLY A 262 -8.31 9.85 -6.88
C GLY A 262 -9.01 11.10 -7.44
N ARG A 263 -10.34 11.06 -7.56
CA ARG A 263 -11.15 12.23 -7.99
C ARG A 263 -11.06 13.38 -6.99
N ALA A 264 -11.15 13.12 -5.69
CA ALA A 264 -11.04 14.16 -4.66
C ALA A 264 -9.67 14.88 -4.71
N LEU A 265 -8.59 14.13 -4.94
CA LEU A 265 -7.26 14.70 -5.14
C LEU A 265 -7.20 15.56 -6.42
N GLU A 266 -7.79 15.10 -7.53
CA GLU A 266 -7.80 15.85 -8.80
C GLU A 266 -8.64 17.13 -8.70
N GLU A 267 -9.84 17.05 -8.11
CA GLU A 267 -10.73 18.19 -7.86
C GLU A 267 -10.09 19.26 -6.95
N ALA A 268 -9.23 18.84 -6.03
CA ALA A 268 -8.42 19.73 -5.20
C ALA A 268 -7.18 20.32 -5.90
N GLY A 269 -7.02 20.08 -7.21
CA GLY A 269 -5.99 20.69 -8.06
C GLY A 269 -4.67 19.94 -8.12
N ASN A 270 -4.59 18.69 -7.64
CA ASN A 270 -3.36 17.91 -7.70
C ASN A 270 -3.19 17.21 -9.06
N THR A 271 -1.96 16.85 -9.42
CA THR A 271 -1.70 15.98 -10.57
C THR A 271 -1.96 14.52 -10.20
N VAL A 272 -3.02 13.93 -10.75
CA VAL A 272 -3.45 12.57 -10.41
C VAL A 272 -3.61 11.73 -11.67
N ARG A 273 -3.24 10.46 -11.57
CA ARG A 273 -3.57 9.44 -12.55
C ARG A 273 -4.25 8.27 -11.84
N THR A 274 -5.42 7.89 -12.33
CA THR A 274 -6.15 6.72 -11.82
C THR A 274 -6.22 5.66 -12.91
N HIS A 275 -5.79 4.44 -12.61
CA HIS A 275 -5.77 3.32 -13.56
C HIS A 275 -6.45 2.09 -12.95
N ARG A 276 -7.56 1.65 -13.53
CA ARG A 276 -8.22 0.40 -13.15
C ARG A 276 -7.62 -0.76 -13.93
N VAL A 277 -7.21 -1.82 -13.24
CA VAL A 277 -6.69 -3.06 -13.87
C VAL A 277 -7.85 -4.03 -14.11
N ASP A 278 -8.17 -4.25 -15.39
CA ASP A 278 -9.27 -5.10 -15.81
C ASP A 278 -9.03 -6.57 -15.46
N GLY A 279 -10.03 -7.19 -14.82
CA GLY A 279 -10.05 -8.57 -14.37
C GLY A 279 -9.23 -8.85 -13.12
N ALA A 280 -8.62 -7.83 -12.53
CA ALA A 280 -7.84 -7.98 -11.30
C ALA A 280 -8.73 -8.13 -10.06
N LEU A 281 -8.24 -8.90 -9.09
CA LEU A 281 -8.81 -9.05 -7.75
C LEU A 281 -7.98 -8.24 -6.75
N HIS A 282 -8.53 -7.97 -5.57
CA HIS A 282 -7.79 -7.38 -4.46
C HIS A 282 -6.47 -8.14 -4.16
N GLY A 283 -5.41 -7.40 -3.84
CA GLY A 283 -4.11 -7.98 -3.47
C GLY A 283 -3.33 -8.59 -4.64
N PHE A 284 -3.63 -8.21 -5.89
CA PHE A 284 -2.98 -8.79 -7.07
C PHE A 284 -1.47 -8.54 -7.14
N ILE A 285 -0.89 -7.63 -6.33
CA ILE A 285 0.56 -7.40 -6.36
C ILE A 285 1.38 -8.58 -5.84
N THR A 286 0.73 -9.46 -5.09
CA THR A 286 1.32 -10.68 -4.51
C THR A 286 1.30 -11.86 -5.50
N LEU A 287 0.69 -11.68 -6.69
CA LEU A 287 0.64 -12.72 -7.72
C LEU A 287 2.01 -12.95 -8.37
N PRO A 288 2.21 -14.11 -9.03
CA PRO A 288 3.44 -14.37 -9.78
C PRO A 288 3.74 -13.29 -10.83
N ARG A 289 5.04 -13.05 -11.07
CA ARG A 289 5.54 -11.95 -11.92
C ARG A 289 4.99 -11.93 -13.36
N PHE A 290 4.62 -13.10 -13.88
CA PHE A 290 4.08 -13.26 -15.23
C PHE A 290 2.57 -12.97 -15.33
N SER A 291 1.88 -12.86 -14.19
CA SER A 291 0.44 -12.58 -14.18
C SER A 291 0.13 -11.26 -14.88
N ARG A 292 -0.91 -11.26 -15.73
CA ARG A 292 -1.29 -10.06 -16.50
C ARG A 292 -1.57 -8.85 -15.59
N PRO A 293 -2.37 -8.95 -14.50
CA PRO A 293 -2.66 -7.80 -13.65
C PRO A 293 -1.41 -7.14 -13.07
N LEU A 294 -0.45 -7.96 -12.61
CA LEU A 294 0.79 -7.46 -12.04
C LEU A 294 1.65 -6.73 -13.08
N ARG A 295 1.80 -7.31 -14.28
CA ARG A 295 2.57 -6.69 -15.36
C ARG A 295 1.98 -5.35 -15.76
N GLU A 296 0.67 -5.29 -15.97
CA GLU A 296 -0.04 -4.06 -16.34
C GLU A 296 0.11 -2.96 -15.26
N ALA A 297 0.03 -3.34 -13.99
CA ALA A 297 0.25 -2.41 -12.89
C ALA A 297 1.68 -1.86 -12.87
N TYR A 298 2.70 -2.71 -13.00
CA TYR A 298 4.09 -2.23 -13.03
C TYR A 298 4.47 -1.48 -14.31
N GLU A 299 3.87 -1.78 -15.45
CA GLU A 299 4.00 -0.95 -16.66
C GLU A 299 3.44 0.46 -16.40
N THR A 300 2.31 0.56 -15.70
CA THR A 300 1.71 1.83 -15.32
C THR A 300 2.55 2.58 -14.27
N VAL A 301 3.07 1.88 -13.26
CA VAL A 301 4.01 2.43 -12.29
C VAL A 301 5.28 2.95 -12.97
N ASN A 302 5.89 2.17 -13.87
CA ASN A 302 7.10 2.58 -14.57
C ASN A 302 6.87 3.83 -15.42
N ARG A 303 5.76 3.89 -16.19
CA ARG A 303 5.41 5.10 -16.95
C ARG A 303 5.29 6.32 -16.03
N PHE A 304 4.59 6.17 -14.91
CA PHE A 304 4.43 7.23 -13.93
C PHE A 304 5.76 7.68 -13.30
N LEU A 305 6.66 6.73 -13.03
CA LEU A 305 8.01 7.03 -12.53
C LEU A 305 8.88 7.73 -13.59
N ASP A 306 8.72 7.40 -14.87
CA ASP A 306 9.48 8.01 -15.97
C ASP A 306 9.02 9.40 -16.36
N GLU A 307 7.76 9.75 -16.07
CA GLU A 307 7.28 11.12 -16.28
C GLU A 307 8.22 12.12 -15.59
N ASP A 308 8.52 13.25 -16.23
CA ASP A 308 9.39 14.32 -15.71
C ASP A 308 10.82 13.90 -15.31
N SER A 309 11.25 12.68 -15.64
CA SER A 309 12.64 12.25 -15.49
C SER A 309 13.43 12.82 -16.66
N ALA A 310 14.35 13.76 -16.39
CA ALA A 310 15.27 14.25 -17.41
C ALA A 310 15.99 13.03 -18.04
N PRO A 311 16.14 12.96 -19.38
CA PRO A 311 16.87 11.86 -19.99
C PRO A 311 18.27 11.83 -19.37
N ALA A 312 18.64 10.69 -18.78
CA ALA A 312 19.97 10.48 -18.25
C ALA A 312 20.96 10.86 -19.36
N ALA A 313 21.79 11.87 -19.10
CA ALA A 313 22.83 12.29 -20.02
C ALA A 313 23.72 11.05 -20.26
N ARG A 314 23.53 10.42 -21.42
CA ARG A 314 24.46 9.40 -21.89
C ARG A 314 25.78 10.13 -22.12
N GLY A 315 26.72 9.96 -21.21
CA GLY A 315 28.09 10.44 -21.40
C GLY A 315 28.64 9.87 -22.71
N PRO A 316 29.42 10.66 -23.47
CA PRO A 316 29.97 10.18 -24.73
C PRO A 316 30.92 9.00 -24.46
N ALA A 317 30.80 7.98 -25.33
CA ALA A 317 31.67 6.82 -25.40
C ALA A 317 33.11 7.19 -25.80
#